data_AF-A0A920IPR8-F1
#
_entry.id   AF-A0A920IPR8-F1
#
_cell.length_a   1.000
_cell.length_b   1.000
_cell.length_c   1.000
_cell.angle_alpha   90.00
_cell.angle_beta   90.00
_cell.angle_gamma   90.00
#
_symmetry.space_group_name_H-M   'P 1'
#
loop_
_entity.id
_entity.type
_entity.pdbx_description
1 polymer ?
#
loop_
_entity_poly.entity_id
_entity_poly.type
_entity_poly.pdbx_seq_one_letter_code
_entity_poly.pdbx_strand_id
1 'polypeptide(L)'
;MPNYRWGGSILPTEESHFTTKEKADGWRLSCQVPVKEDLKIKIPDEVFGVKEWECEVISNNNVATFIKELILKLPDGEEVNFKAGGYVQLEAPKYENLSYKTLI
;
A
#
# COMPACT_ATOMS: atom_id res chain seq x y z
N MET A 1 27.43 22.65 -4.90
CA MET A 1 26.10 22.08 -4.56
C MET A 1 26.28 21.23 -3.31
N PRO A 2 25.55 21.47 -2.21
CA PRO A 2 25.79 20.75 -0.97
C PRO A 2 25.28 19.31 -1.09
N ASN A 3 26.14 18.38 -0.68
CA ASN A 3 25.99 16.93 -0.77
C ASN A 3 24.90 16.41 0.20
N TYR A 4 23.63 16.52 -0.16
CA TYR A 4 22.59 15.78 0.55
C TYR A 4 22.56 14.33 0.06
N ARG A 5 22.98 13.40 0.92
CA ARG A 5 22.99 11.94 0.64
C ARG A 5 21.57 11.37 0.74
N TRP A 6 20.74 11.62 -0.27
CA TRP A 6 19.37 11.12 -0.35
C TRP A 6 19.34 9.64 -0.82
N GLY A 7 19.81 8.71 0.02
CA GLY A 7 19.65 7.27 -0.23
C GLY A 7 20.58 6.67 -1.29
N GLY A 8 21.72 7.31 -1.59
CA GLY A 8 22.73 6.80 -2.50
C GLY A 8 22.42 6.99 -4.00
N SER A 9 23.14 6.29 -4.87
CA SER A 9 22.93 6.29 -6.33
C SER A 9 21.70 5.47 -6.72
N ILE A 10 21.01 5.88 -7.79
CA ILE A 10 19.88 5.13 -8.33
C ILE A 10 20.31 3.72 -8.75
N LEU A 11 19.48 2.72 -8.42
CA LEU A 11 19.68 1.34 -8.84
C LEU A 11 19.04 1.10 -10.23
N PRO A 12 19.58 0.17 -11.05
CA PRO A 12 18.99 -0.17 -12.35
C PRO A 12 17.52 -0.60 -12.27
N THR A 13 17.09 -1.20 -11.16
CA THR A 13 15.71 -1.61 -10.91
C THR A 13 14.74 -0.45 -10.69
N GLU A 14 15.26 0.73 -10.35
CA GLU A 14 14.47 1.95 -10.13
C GLU A 14 14.38 2.82 -11.39
N GLU A 15 15.26 2.60 -12.38
CA GLU A 15 15.42 3.51 -13.51
C GLU A 15 14.18 3.65 -14.39
N SER A 16 13.37 2.61 -14.51
CA SER A 16 12.12 2.62 -15.28
C SER A 16 10.97 3.31 -14.56
N HIS A 17 11.08 3.54 -13.25
CA HIS A 17 10.02 4.11 -12.42
C HIS A 17 10.11 5.63 -12.27
N PHE A 18 11.22 6.24 -12.68
CA PHE A 18 11.46 7.68 -12.54
C PHE A 18 11.82 8.35 -13.87
N THR A 19 11.32 9.56 -14.06
CA THR A 19 11.75 10.47 -15.13
C THR A 19 13.15 11.02 -14.86
N THR A 20 13.84 11.51 -15.89
CA THR A 20 15.18 12.11 -15.74
C THR A 20 15.21 13.24 -14.69
N LYS A 21 14.12 14.00 -14.57
CA LYS A 21 13.99 15.06 -13.57
C LYS A 21 13.91 14.49 -12.14
N GLU A 22 13.05 13.50 -11.91
CA GLU A 22 12.90 12.85 -10.60
C GLU A 22 14.20 12.17 -10.15
N LYS A 23 14.95 11.57 -11.08
CA LYS A 23 16.28 11.02 -10.81
C LYS A 23 17.26 12.09 -10.31
N ALA A 24 17.27 13.25 -10.97
CA ALA A 24 18.10 14.39 -10.60
C ALA A 24 17.67 15.02 -9.27
N ASP A 25 16.37 15.03 -8.99
CA ASP A 25 15.76 15.52 -7.74
C ASP A 25 15.94 14.52 -6.57
N GLY A 26 16.56 13.35 -6.81
CA GLY A 26 16.92 12.39 -5.76
C GLY A 26 15.80 11.43 -5.35
N TRP A 27 14.79 11.22 -6.19
CA TRP A 27 13.71 10.27 -5.92
C TRP A 27 14.23 8.83 -5.90
N ARG A 28 13.74 8.02 -4.95
CA ARG A 28 14.13 6.62 -4.76
C ARG A 28 12.93 5.77 -4.37
N LEU A 29 12.92 4.50 -4.79
CA LEU A 29 11.95 3.50 -4.35
C LEU A 29 12.35 3.00 -2.96
N SER A 30 11.54 3.30 -1.96
CA SER A 30 11.80 2.93 -0.56
C SER A 30 12.01 1.43 -0.37
N CYS A 31 11.33 0.59 -1.15
CA CYS A 31 11.47 -0.87 -1.09
C CYS A 31 12.78 -1.42 -1.67
N GLN A 32 13.52 -0.62 -2.46
CA GLN A 32 14.75 -1.05 -3.14
C GLN A 32 16.02 -0.50 -2.50
N VAL A 33 15.91 0.59 -1.71
CA VAL A 33 17.09 1.24 -1.11
C VAL A 33 17.47 0.59 0.22
N PRO A 34 18.67 -0.02 0.33
CA PRO A 34 19.15 -0.54 1.61
C PRO A 34 19.60 0.61 2.53
N VAL A 35 19.16 0.58 3.79
CA VAL A 35 19.54 1.57 4.80
C VAL A 35 20.86 1.17 5.47
N LYS A 36 21.97 1.75 4.99
CA LYS A 36 23.34 1.42 5.48
C LYS A 36 24.01 2.54 6.29
N GLU A 37 23.52 3.76 6.17
CA GLU A 37 24.00 4.95 6.87
C GLU A 37 22.80 5.82 7.23
N ASP A 38 23.00 6.82 8.08
CA ASP A 38 21.94 7.76 8.46
C ASP A 38 21.40 8.50 7.23
N LEU A 39 20.10 8.33 6.97
CA LEU A 39 19.41 8.94 5.84
C LEU A 39 18.57 10.13 6.30
N LYS A 40 18.61 11.20 5.54
CA LYS A 40 17.56 12.23 5.57
C LYS A 40 16.64 11.94 4.39
N ILE A 41 15.36 11.72 4.65
CA ILE A 41 14.34 11.42 3.63
C ILE A 41 13.17 12.37 3.78
N LYS A 42 12.48 12.63 2.67
CA LYS A 42 11.19 13.32 2.64
C LYS A 42 10.16 12.34 2.10
N ILE A 43 9.10 12.14 2.85
CA ILE A 43 7.99 11.25 2.48
C ILE A 43 6.77 12.14 2.17
N PRO A 44 5.95 11.80 1.16
CA PRO A 44 4.69 12.50 0.93
C PRO A 44 3.79 12.47 2.17
N ASP A 45 3.15 13.60 2.49
CA ASP A 45 2.34 13.74 3.71
C ASP A 45 1.16 12.74 3.76
N GLU A 46 0.68 12.31 2.60
CA GLU A 46 -0.42 11.36 2.44
C GLU A 46 -0.11 9.98 3.05
N VAL A 47 1.17 9.58 3.09
CA VAL A 47 1.58 8.27 3.63
C VAL A 47 1.37 8.20 5.16
N PHE A 48 1.41 9.33 5.85
CA PHE A 48 1.21 9.37 7.31
C PHE A 48 -0.26 9.18 7.72
N GLY A 49 -1.20 9.24 6.77
CA GLY A 49 -2.63 9.12 7.03
C GLY A 49 -3.18 7.69 7.03
N VAL A 50 -2.33 6.68 6.82
CA VAL A 50 -2.78 5.28 6.75
C VAL A 50 -3.22 4.82 8.14
N LYS A 51 -4.48 4.37 8.24
CA LYS A 51 -5.06 3.76 9.42
C LYS A 51 -5.46 2.32 9.10
N GLU A 52 -5.43 1.47 10.11
CA GLU A 52 -5.92 0.10 10.04
C GLU A 52 -7.22 0.02 10.83
N TRP A 53 -8.19 -0.73 10.32
CA TRP A 53 -9.50 -0.89 10.94
C TRP A 53 -9.91 -2.36 10.91
N GLU A 54 -10.35 -2.88 12.06
CA GLU A 54 -11.08 -4.13 12.11
C GLU A 54 -12.53 -3.88 11.68
N CYS A 55 -12.92 -4.48 10.55
CA CYS A 55 -14.24 -4.31 9.96
C CYS A 55 -15.06 -5.59 10.09
N GLU A 56 -16.37 -5.45 10.24
CA GLU A 56 -17.31 -6.58 10.24
C GLU A 56 -17.82 -6.86 8.81
N VAL A 57 -17.81 -8.13 8.38
CA VAL A 57 -18.38 -8.51 7.08
C VAL A 57 -19.91 -8.55 7.18
N ILE A 58 -20.58 -7.62 6.50
CA ILE A 58 -22.04 -7.55 6.46
C ILE A 58 -22.61 -8.44 5.36
N SER A 59 -21.95 -8.49 4.19
CA SER A 59 -22.37 -9.36 3.09
C SER A 59 -21.21 -9.70 2.15
N ASN A 60 -21.35 -10.80 1.41
CA ASN A 60 -20.36 -11.29 0.45
C ASN A 60 -21.03 -12.01 -0.74
N ASN A 61 -21.96 -11.31 -1.39
CA ASN A 61 -22.87 -11.88 -2.39
C ASN A 61 -22.19 -12.02 -3.76
N ASN A 62 -22.54 -13.05 -4.54
CA ASN A 62 -22.08 -13.17 -5.92
C ASN A 62 -22.81 -12.18 -6.82
N VAL A 63 -22.07 -11.31 -7.51
CA VAL A 63 -22.61 -10.43 -8.57
C VAL A 63 -22.32 -10.97 -9.97
N ALA A 64 -21.33 -11.85 -10.09
CA ALA A 64 -21.03 -12.63 -11.28
C ALA A 64 -20.44 -13.99 -10.89
N THR A 65 -20.16 -14.85 -11.87
CA THR A 65 -19.61 -16.21 -11.66
C THR A 65 -18.35 -16.21 -10.78
N PHE A 66 -17.50 -15.17 -10.91
CA PHE A 66 -16.23 -15.05 -10.19
C PHE A 66 -16.07 -13.72 -9.45
N ILE A 67 -17.15 -12.94 -9.29
CA ILE A 67 -17.09 -11.63 -8.63
C ILE A 67 -18.07 -11.62 -7.48
N LYS A 68 -17.56 -11.28 -6.29
CA LYS A 68 -18.36 -11.06 -5.08
C LYS A 68 -18.34 -9.59 -4.68
N GLU A 69 -19.49 -9.11 -4.22
CA GLU A 69 -19.61 -7.81 -3.55
C GLU A 69 -19.43 -8.01 -2.05
N LEU A 70 -18.31 -7.52 -1.54
CA LEU A 70 -17.96 -7.56 -0.12
C LEU A 70 -18.35 -6.23 0.53
N ILE A 71 -19.37 -6.26 1.38
CA ILE A 71 -19.79 -5.08 2.16
C ILE A 71 -19.23 -5.21 3.57
N LEU A 72 -18.44 -4.21 3.98
CA LEU A 72 -17.80 -4.13 5.28
C LEU A 72 -18.41 -2.99 6.10
N LYS A 73 -18.66 -3.25 7.38
CA LYS A 73 -19.02 -2.21 8.35
C LYS A 73 -17.76 -1.76 9.08
N LEU A 74 -17.52 -0.45 9.01
CA LEU A 74 -16.46 0.22 9.78
C LEU A 74 -16.85 0.27 11.26
N PRO A 75 -15.85 0.29 12.17
CA PRO A 75 -16.10 0.50 13.59
C PRO A 75 -16.76 1.86 13.85
N ASP A 76 -17.55 1.94 14.92
CA ASP A 76 -18.32 3.15 15.23
C ASP A 76 -17.40 4.36 15.44
N GLY A 77 -17.70 5.46 14.75
CA GLY A 77 -16.94 6.71 14.84
C GLY A 77 -15.75 6.83 13.89
N GLU A 78 -15.47 5.82 13.07
CA GLU A 78 -14.46 5.88 12.01
C GLU A 78 -15.10 6.17 10.65
N GLU A 79 -14.49 7.07 9.89
CA GLU A 79 -14.90 7.42 8.54
C GLU A 79 -13.70 7.28 7.59
N VAL A 80 -13.89 6.52 6.52
CA VAL A 80 -12.88 6.42 5.46
C VAL A 80 -13.07 7.64 4.57
N ASN A 81 -12.13 8.59 4.63
CA ASN A 81 -12.03 9.72 3.70
C ASN A 81 -11.64 9.24 2.29
N PHE A 82 -12.49 8.43 1.67
CA PHE A 82 -12.23 7.81 0.39
C PHE A 82 -12.41 8.82 -0.73
N LYS A 83 -11.34 9.04 -1.50
CA LYS A 83 -11.42 9.76 -2.78
C LYS A 83 -11.69 8.75 -3.89
N ALA A 84 -12.52 9.11 -4.85
CA ALA A 84 -12.77 8.28 -6.03
C ALA A 84 -11.45 7.91 -6.72
N GLY A 85 -11.25 6.61 -6.97
CA GLY A 85 -9.98 6.06 -7.49
C GLY A 85 -8.99 5.57 -6.42
N GLY A 86 -9.30 5.74 -5.13
CA GLY A 86 -8.56 5.12 -4.04
C GLY A 86 -8.75 3.60 -4.00
N TYR A 87 -7.94 2.94 -3.17
CA TYR A 87 -8.09 1.53 -2.85
C TYR A 87 -7.78 1.31 -1.38
N VAL A 88 -8.23 0.17 -0.85
CA VAL A 88 -7.89 -0.29 0.50
C VAL A 88 -7.08 -1.58 0.39
N GLN A 89 -6.21 -1.83 1.35
CA GLN A 89 -5.51 -3.10 1.47
C GLN A 89 -6.28 -3.99 2.45
N LEU A 90 -6.61 -5.20 2.01
CA LEU A 90 -7.22 -6.21 2.87
C LEU A 90 -6.13 -7.16 3.36
N GLU A 91 -6.04 -7.34 4.67
CA GLU A 91 -5.19 -8.35 5.28
C GLU A 91 -6.05 -9.56 5.66
N ALA A 92 -5.57 -10.75 5.33
CA ALA A 92 -6.22 -12.01 5.66
C ALA A 92 -5.29 -12.82 6.57
N PRO A 93 -5.75 -13.26 7.76
CA PRO A 93 -4.93 -14.04 8.66
C PRO A 93 -4.63 -15.42 8.07
N LYS A 94 -3.64 -16.12 8.65
CA LYS A 94 -3.30 -17.48 8.26
C LYS A 94 -4.50 -18.41 8.48
N TYR A 95 -4.88 -19.14 7.44
CA TYR A 95 -5.93 -20.15 7.51
C TYR A 95 -5.35 -21.53 7.86
N GLU A 96 -5.91 -22.22 8.84
CA GLU A 96 -5.42 -23.55 9.25
C GLU A 96 -6.17 -24.72 8.60
N ASN A 97 -7.44 -24.53 8.22
CA ASN A 97 -8.33 -25.62 7.78
C ASN A 97 -9.11 -25.29 6.50
N LEU A 98 -8.41 -24.80 5.46
CA LEU A 98 -9.04 -24.48 4.19
C LEU A 98 -9.25 -25.76 3.34
N SER A 99 -10.44 -26.34 3.40
CA SER A 99 -10.86 -27.43 2.50
C SER A 99 -11.65 -26.86 1.33
N TYR A 100 -11.15 -27.02 0.11
CA TYR A 100 -11.78 -26.54 -1.13
C TYR A 100 -13.19 -27.14 -1.35
N LYS A 101 -13.50 -28.28 -0.72
CA LYS A 101 -14.82 -28.93 -0.81
C LYS A 101 -15.90 -28.31 0.07
N THR A 102 -15.54 -27.46 1.02
CA THR A 102 -16.47 -26.94 2.04
C THR A 102 -16.86 -25.48 1.79
N LEU A 103 -16.34 -24.87 0.71
CA LEU A 103 -16.53 -23.46 0.35
C LEU A 103 -17.48 -23.24 -0.85
N ILE A 104 -18.16 -24.29 -1.30
CA ILE A 104 -19.17 -24.28 -2.38
C ILE A 104 -20.50 -24.81 -1.86
#